data_AF-A0A401G8J8-F1
#
_entry.id   AF-A0A401G8J8-F1
#
_cell.length_a   1.000
_cell.length_b   1.000
_cell.length_c   1.000
_cell.angle_alpha   90.00
_cell.angle_beta   90.00
_cell.angle_gamma   90.00
#
_symmetry.space_group_name_H-M   'P 1'
#
loop_
_entity.id
_entity.type
_entity.pdbx_description
1 polymer ?
#
loop_
_entity_poly.entity_id
_entity_poly.type
_entity_poly.pdbx_seq_one_letter_code
_entity_poly.pdbx_strand_id
1 'polypeptide(L)'
;MWSSAASLLFLSSLAFDVLAQTYNLDTSYVGQDFLNDFTFEAITDPTGGRVTYVDQATALADNLTYVSRDTLIMRCDDTTVLTSSDPGRNSVRIKSSASYTTHVVVFDIRHMPEGCGTWPAAWETNDEDWPTDGEVDI
;
A
#
# COMPACT_ATOMS: atom_id res chain seq x y z
N MET A 1 -27.82 8.78 71.69
CA MET A 1 -28.01 9.57 70.45
C MET A 1 -26.91 9.19 69.48
N TRP A 2 -27.28 8.58 68.36
CA TRP A 2 -26.36 8.04 67.37
C TRP A 2 -26.05 9.16 66.38
N SER A 3 -24.77 9.40 66.07
CA SER A 3 -24.39 10.29 64.98
C SER A 3 -23.39 9.55 64.09
N SER A 4 -23.92 8.92 63.05
CA SER A 4 -23.14 8.36 61.96
C SER A 4 -22.56 9.49 61.13
N ALA A 5 -21.25 9.72 61.23
CA ALA A 5 -20.53 10.58 60.31
C ALA A 5 -20.30 9.79 59.01
N ALA A 6 -20.98 10.21 57.95
CA ALA A 6 -20.73 9.77 56.59
C ALA A 6 -19.35 10.28 56.15
N SER A 7 -18.43 9.38 55.85
CA SER A 7 -17.17 9.73 55.17
C SER A 7 -17.26 9.29 53.73
N LEU A 8 -17.21 10.28 52.84
CA LEU A 8 -17.33 10.18 51.40
C LEU A 8 -16.31 9.18 50.82
N LEU A 9 -16.80 8.23 50.03
CA LEU A 9 -16.00 7.48 49.07
C LEU A 9 -15.52 8.48 48.00
N PHE A 10 -14.26 8.92 48.10
CA PHE A 10 -13.55 9.48 46.95
C PHE A 10 -13.27 8.33 45.97
N LEU A 11 -14.23 8.05 45.08
CA LEU A 11 -13.93 7.36 43.83
C LEU A 11 -13.09 8.35 43.00
N SER A 12 -11.77 8.30 43.19
CA SER A 12 -10.82 8.82 42.22
C SER A 12 -11.12 8.13 40.89
N SER A 13 -11.82 8.83 40.01
CA SER A 13 -11.94 8.43 38.62
C SER A 13 -10.52 8.39 38.07
N LEU A 14 -9.98 7.19 37.89
CA LEU A 14 -8.88 6.94 36.97
C LEU A 14 -9.41 7.32 35.58
N ALA A 15 -9.35 8.61 35.25
CA ALA A 15 -9.39 9.04 33.88
C ALA A 15 -8.13 8.48 33.26
N PHE A 16 -8.26 7.33 32.63
CA PHE A 16 -7.24 6.89 31.68
C PHE A 16 -7.20 7.98 30.62
N ASP A 17 -6.09 8.72 30.56
CA ASP A 17 -5.78 9.49 29.36
C ASP A 17 -5.64 8.46 28.24
N VAL A 18 -6.74 8.25 27.51
CA VAL A 18 -6.66 7.58 26.22
C VAL A 18 -5.81 8.52 25.38
N LEU A 19 -4.57 8.11 25.12
CA LEU A 19 -3.69 8.74 24.15
C LEU A 19 -4.28 8.51 22.75
N ALA A 20 -5.36 9.23 22.44
CA ALA A 20 -5.94 9.27 21.12
C ALA A 20 -5.14 10.26 20.30
N GLN A 21 -4.22 9.75 19.49
CA GLN A 21 -3.56 10.57 18.49
C GLN A 21 -4.55 10.85 17.34
N THR A 22 -4.75 12.12 17.03
CA THR A 22 -5.53 12.52 15.86
C THR A 22 -4.60 12.61 14.67
N TYR A 23 -5.02 12.04 13.55
CA TYR A 23 -4.31 12.12 12.28
C TYR A 23 -4.99 13.16 11.39
N ASN A 24 -4.19 13.92 10.64
CA ASN A 24 -4.66 14.80 9.58
C ASN A 24 -4.26 14.21 8.24
N LEU A 25 -4.99 14.58 7.18
CA LEU A 25 -4.60 14.21 5.83
C LEU A 25 -3.24 14.83 5.51
N ASP A 26 -2.26 13.98 5.25
CA ASP A 26 -0.93 14.39 4.76
C ASP A 26 -0.97 14.50 3.23
N THR A 27 -1.21 13.36 2.56
CA THR A 27 -1.23 13.26 1.10
C THR A 27 -2.44 12.47 0.62
N SER A 28 -2.97 12.82 -0.56
CA SER A 28 -4.02 12.07 -1.25
C SER A 28 -3.61 11.84 -2.70
N TYR A 29 -3.45 10.58 -3.10
CA TYR A 29 -3.11 10.19 -4.46
C TYR A 29 -4.36 9.75 -5.21
N VAL A 30 -4.72 10.44 -6.28
CA VAL A 30 -5.88 10.12 -7.10
C VAL A 30 -5.55 10.25 -8.59
N GLY A 31 -5.80 9.19 -9.35
CA GLY A 31 -5.69 9.25 -10.81
C GLY A 31 -4.26 9.52 -11.28
N GLN A 32 -4.03 10.72 -11.84
CA GLN A 32 -2.76 11.11 -12.43
C GLN A 32 -1.62 11.20 -11.39
N ASP A 33 -1.92 11.41 -10.12
CA ASP A 33 -0.91 11.54 -9.05
C ASP A 33 -0.02 10.30 -8.98
N PHE A 34 -0.56 9.11 -9.25
CA PHE A 34 0.18 7.85 -9.31
C PHE A 34 1.24 7.78 -10.43
N LEU A 35 1.16 8.64 -11.44
CA LEU A 35 2.18 8.74 -12.49
C LEU A 35 3.26 9.79 -12.18
N ASN A 36 3.06 10.61 -11.16
CA ASN A 36 3.94 11.70 -10.79
C ASN A 36 4.69 11.39 -9.48
N ASP A 37 4.00 10.80 -8.51
CA ASP A 37 4.49 10.64 -7.14
C ASP A 37 4.93 9.20 -6.84
N PHE A 38 4.82 8.28 -7.80
CA PHE A 38 5.29 6.91 -7.70
C PHE A 38 6.33 6.60 -8.78
N THR A 39 7.34 5.82 -8.39
CA THR A 39 8.33 5.25 -9.31
C THR A 39 7.84 3.90 -9.82
N PHE A 40 7.88 3.69 -11.13
CA PHE A 40 7.65 2.38 -11.75
C PHE A 40 8.95 1.58 -11.74
N GLU A 41 8.98 0.51 -10.96
CA GLU A 41 10.19 -0.27 -10.70
C GLU A 41 10.38 -1.33 -11.81
N ALA A 42 11.12 -0.98 -12.86
CA ALA A 42 11.57 -1.90 -13.91
C ALA A 42 12.75 -2.76 -13.42
N ILE A 43 12.49 -3.60 -12.42
CA ILE A 43 13.49 -4.45 -11.75
C ILE A 43 13.21 -5.93 -11.99
N THR A 44 14.24 -6.76 -11.79
CA THR A 44 14.04 -8.21 -11.61
C THR A 44 13.22 -8.43 -10.34
N ASP A 45 12.20 -9.28 -10.42
CA ASP A 45 11.33 -9.56 -9.28
C ASP A 45 12.13 -10.16 -8.11
N PRO A 46 12.18 -9.49 -6.95
CA PRO A 46 12.88 -9.99 -5.76
C PRO A 46 12.33 -11.34 -5.25
N THR A 47 11.07 -11.66 -5.56
CA THR A 47 10.41 -12.90 -5.12
C THR A 47 10.60 -14.07 -6.09
N GLY A 48 11.26 -13.84 -7.23
CA GLY A 48 11.53 -14.87 -8.24
C GLY A 48 10.30 -15.29 -9.05
N GLY A 49 9.29 -14.43 -9.17
CA GLY A 49 8.08 -14.67 -9.94
C GLY A 49 8.29 -14.68 -11.45
N ARG A 50 7.29 -15.21 -12.16
CA ARG A 50 7.27 -15.29 -13.64
C ARG A 50 6.73 -13.99 -14.26
N VAL A 51 7.42 -12.89 -14.00
CA VAL A 51 6.98 -11.53 -14.33
C VAL A 51 8.07 -10.74 -15.04
N THR A 52 7.67 -9.75 -15.83
CA THR A 52 8.55 -8.70 -16.35
C THR A 52 7.96 -7.37 -15.90
N TYR A 53 8.54 -6.74 -14.88
CA TYR A 53 8.13 -5.41 -14.47
C TYR A 53 8.65 -4.38 -15.47
N VAL A 54 7.74 -3.59 -16.03
CA VAL A 54 8.07 -2.59 -17.05
C VAL A 54 8.08 -1.18 -16.45
N ASP A 55 8.79 -0.26 -17.12
CA ASP A 55 8.81 1.14 -16.72
C ASP A 55 7.47 1.85 -17.04
N GLN A 56 7.32 3.08 -16.54
CA GLN A 56 6.10 3.86 -16.71
C GLN A 56 5.74 4.11 -18.18
N ALA A 57 6.74 4.41 -19.01
CA ALA A 57 6.50 4.71 -20.43
C ALA A 57 5.95 3.50 -21.17
N THR A 58 6.53 2.32 -20.93
CA THR A 58 6.09 1.03 -21.47
C THR A 58 4.72 0.65 -20.92
N ALA A 59 4.50 0.79 -19.61
CA ALA A 59 3.21 0.51 -18.98
C ALA A 59 2.06 1.34 -19.57
N LEU A 60 2.31 2.62 -19.89
CA LEU A 60 1.32 3.48 -20.53
C LEU A 60 1.12 3.13 -22.01
N ALA A 61 2.21 2.84 -22.74
CA ALA A 61 2.15 2.48 -24.16
C ALA A 61 1.39 1.17 -24.38
N ASP A 62 1.65 0.17 -23.53
CA ASP A 62 1.01 -1.15 -23.58
C ASP A 62 -0.33 -1.19 -22.82
N ASN A 63 -0.77 -0.05 -22.27
CA ASN A 63 -1.98 0.07 -21.46
C ASN A 63 -2.02 -0.92 -20.28
N LEU A 64 -0.87 -1.23 -19.69
CA LEU A 64 -0.75 -1.95 -18.40
C LEU A 64 -1.03 -1.02 -17.21
N THR A 65 -0.87 0.28 -17.42
CA THR A 65 -1.35 1.31 -16.50
C THR A 65 -2.28 2.26 -17.23
N TYR A 66 -3.40 2.57 -16.58
CA TYR A 66 -4.37 3.55 -17.05
C TYR A 66 -4.78 4.44 -15.90
N VAL A 67 -4.83 5.75 -16.14
CA VAL A 67 -5.34 6.72 -15.18
C VAL A 67 -6.47 7.55 -15.78
N SER A 68 -7.41 7.92 -14.93
CA SER A 68 -8.43 8.94 -15.21
C SER A 68 -8.59 9.83 -13.98
N ARG A 69 -9.62 10.68 -13.95
CA ARG A 69 -9.83 11.65 -12.88
C ARG A 69 -9.86 11.04 -11.46
N ASP A 70 -10.44 9.85 -11.30
CA ASP A 70 -10.67 9.22 -9.99
C ASP A 70 -10.32 7.72 -9.97
N THR A 71 -9.55 7.27 -10.95
CA THR A 71 -9.25 5.85 -11.13
C THR A 71 -7.81 5.68 -11.59
N LEU A 72 -7.08 4.85 -10.86
CA LEU A 72 -5.88 4.15 -11.33
C LEU A 72 -6.30 2.71 -11.67
N ILE A 73 -5.81 2.20 -12.79
CA ILE A 73 -5.82 0.78 -13.09
C ILE A 73 -4.38 0.34 -13.32
N MET A 74 -3.97 -0.68 -12.58
CA MET A 74 -2.75 -1.45 -12.79
C MET A 74 -3.19 -2.85 -13.20
N ARG A 75 -2.69 -3.33 -14.34
CA ARG A 75 -3.04 -4.66 -14.89
C ARG A 75 -1.80 -5.34 -15.46
N CYS A 76 -1.84 -6.66 -15.53
CA CYS A 76 -0.87 -7.43 -16.29
C CYS A 76 -1.28 -7.52 -17.77
N ASP A 77 -0.34 -7.93 -18.63
CA ASP A 77 -0.63 -8.29 -20.01
C ASP A 77 -1.56 -9.52 -20.03
N ASP A 78 -2.74 -9.39 -20.62
CA ASP A 78 -3.75 -10.45 -20.76
C ASP A 78 -3.92 -10.96 -22.19
N THR A 79 -3.02 -10.58 -23.11
CA THR A 79 -3.11 -10.87 -24.54
C THR A 79 -1.99 -11.77 -25.05
N THR A 80 -0.77 -11.60 -24.54
CA THR A 80 0.40 -12.33 -25.05
C THR A 80 0.42 -13.76 -24.52
N VAL A 81 0.61 -14.70 -25.45
CA VAL A 81 0.90 -16.11 -25.14
C VAL A 81 2.41 -16.29 -25.02
N LEU A 82 2.88 -16.57 -23.82
CA LEU A 82 4.29 -16.78 -23.52
C LEU A 82 4.72 -18.22 -23.77
N THR A 83 5.97 -18.37 -24.19
CA THR A 83 6.71 -19.63 -24.19
C THR A 83 7.46 -19.82 -22.87
N SER A 84 7.99 -21.02 -22.67
CA SER A 84 8.80 -21.33 -21.47
C SER A 84 10.12 -20.58 -21.42
N SER A 85 10.63 -20.08 -22.56
CA SER A 85 11.90 -19.35 -22.67
C SER A 85 11.78 -17.84 -22.53
N ASP A 86 10.57 -17.29 -22.56
CA ASP A 86 10.36 -15.84 -22.41
C ASP A 86 10.75 -15.37 -21.00
N PRO A 87 10.83 -14.06 -20.69
CA PRO A 87 11.22 -13.60 -19.35
C PRO A 87 10.09 -13.73 -18.31
N GLY A 88 8.85 -13.41 -18.69
CA GLY A 88 7.68 -13.42 -17.81
C GLY A 88 6.54 -12.62 -18.41
N ARG A 89 5.39 -12.59 -17.73
CA ARG A 89 4.25 -11.76 -18.17
C ARG A 89 4.50 -10.31 -17.78
N ASN A 90 4.31 -9.38 -18.71
CA ASN A 90 4.47 -7.95 -18.41
C ASN A 90 3.47 -7.53 -17.33
N SER A 91 3.96 -6.78 -16.35
CA SER A 91 3.17 -6.24 -15.24
C SER A 91 3.84 -4.96 -14.72
N VAL A 92 3.25 -4.34 -13.71
CA VAL A 92 3.77 -3.14 -13.08
C VAL A 92 3.96 -3.33 -11.57
N ARG A 93 5.04 -2.77 -11.04
CA ARG A 93 5.31 -2.57 -9.62
C ARG A 93 5.60 -1.09 -9.44
N ILE A 94 4.85 -0.43 -8.57
CA ILE A 94 5.03 1.00 -8.29
C ILE A 94 5.39 1.18 -6.82
N LYS A 95 6.26 2.16 -6.54
CA LYS A 95 6.68 2.51 -5.19
C LYS A 95 6.52 4.00 -4.97
N SER A 96 5.95 4.41 -3.84
CA SER A 96 5.80 5.84 -3.53
C SER A 96 7.16 6.51 -3.45
N SER A 97 7.26 7.73 -3.96
CA SER A 97 8.47 8.54 -3.84
C SER A 97 8.65 9.06 -2.41
N ALA A 98 7.54 9.24 -1.68
CA ALA A 98 7.53 9.55 -0.27
C ALA A 98 7.68 8.28 0.58
N SER A 99 8.31 8.43 1.75
CA SER A 99 8.39 7.40 2.78
C SER A 99 7.73 7.89 4.07
N TYR A 100 7.26 6.94 4.87
CA TYR A 100 6.49 7.22 6.08
C TYR A 100 7.01 6.38 7.24
N THR A 101 6.86 6.92 8.45
CA THR A 101 7.12 6.17 9.70
C THR A 101 5.80 5.98 10.43
N THR A 102 5.50 6.78 11.44
CA THR A 102 4.17 6.78 12.09
C THR A 102 3.16 7.51 11.20
N HIS A 103 2.26 6.76 10.59
CA HIS A 103 1.22 7.30 9.72
C HIS A 103 -0.01 6.39 9.68
N VAL A 104 -1.03 6.81 8.94
CA VAL A 104 -2.20 6.00 8.59
C VAL A 104 -2.33 6.00 7.07
N VAL A 105 -2.41 4.82 6.49
CA VAL A 105 -2.68 4.63 5.07
C VAL A 105 -4.11 4.11 4.88
N VAL A 106 -4.79 4.58 3.83
CA VAL A 106 -6.13 4.12 3.46
C VAL A 106 -6.15 3.86 1.96
N PHE A 107 -6.45 2.62 1.57
CA PHE A 107 -6.66 2.23 0.19
C PHE A 107 -8.16 2.07 -0.09
N ASP A 108 -8.71 2.90 -1.00
CA ASP A 108 -10.05 2.71 -1.55
C ASP A 108 -9.94 1.90 -2.85
N ILE A 109 -10.08 0.57 -2.73
CA ILE A 109 -9.86 -0.38 -3.82
C ILE A 109 -11.19 -0.88 -4.36
N ARG A 110 -11.50 -0.52 -5.62
CA ARG A 110 -12.70 -1.00 -6.31
C ARG A 110 -12.58 -2.45 -6.82
N HIS A 111 -11.36 -2.89 -7.14
CA HIS A 111 -11.07 -4.21 -7.69
C HIS A 111 -9.60 -4.57 -7.43
N MET A 112 -9.30 -5.85 -7.19
CA MET A 112 -7.94 -6.38 -7.05
C MET A 112 -7.69 -7.52 -8.06
N PRO A 113 -6.44 -7.79 -8.46
CA PRO A 113 -6.14 -8.86 -9.42
C PRO A 113 -6.63 -10.24 -8.93
N GLU A 114 -7.13 -11.06 -9.86
CA GLU A 114 -7.57 -12.43 -9.62
C GLU A 114 -7.13 -13.36 -10.75
N GLY A 115 -6.95 -14.65 -10.43
CA GLY A 115 -6.58 -15.68 -11.39
C GLY A 115 -5.52 -16.65 -10.87
N CYS A 116 -5.45 -17.85 -11.44
CA CYS A 116 -4.41 -18.81 -11.05
C CYS A 116 -3.02 -18.26 -11.36
N GLY A 117 -2.13 -18.30 -10.37
CA GLY A 117 -0.75 -17.82 -10.49
C GLY A 117 -0.57 -16.31 -10.29
N THR A 118 -1.63 -15.54 -10.07
CA THR A 118 -1.50 -14.13 -9.67
C THR A 118 -1.09 -14.03 -8.20
N TRP A 119 -0.17 -13.12 -7.89
CA TRP A 119 0.22 -12.76 -6.53
C TRP A 119 0.24 -11.22 -6.41
N PRO A 120 -0.93 -10.59 -6.15
CA PRO A 120 -0.99 -9.14 -5.93
C PRO A 120 -0.61 -8.77 -4.49
N ALA A 121 -0.09 -7.56 -4.30
CA ALA A 121 0.22 -7.01 -2.98
C ALA A 121 0.03 -5.48 -2.96
N ALA A 122 -0.49 -4.96 -1.85
CA ALA A 122 -0.37 -3.58 -1.41
C ALA A 122 0.35 -3.63 -0.05
N TRP A 123 1.52 -3.04 0.06
CA TRP A 123 2.42 -3.31 1.17
C TRP A 123 3.42 -2.16 1.33
N GLU A 124 4.09 -2.11 2.48
CA GLU A 124 5.09 -1.10 2.82
C GLU A 124 6.36 -1.76 3.31
N THR A 125 7.51 -1.26 2.86
CA THR A 125 8.83 -1.68 3.35
C THR A 125 9.86 -0.57 3.13
N ASN A 126 11.04 -0.73 3.74
CA ASN A 126 12.26 -0.10 3.27
C ASN A 126 13.16 -1.16 2.61
N ASP A 127 13.34 -1.03 1.29
CA ASP A 127 14.12 -1.99 0.50
C ASP A 127 15.64 -1.92 0.78
N GLU A 128 16.15 -0.85 1.43
CA GLU A 128 17.59 -0.61 1.59
C GLU A 128 18.28 -1.71 2.41
N ASP A 129 17.69 -2.13 3.53
CA ASP A 129 18.26 -3.08 4.49
C ASP A 129 17.28 -4.20 4.87
N TRP A 130 16.43 -4.64 3.92
CA TRP A 130 15.46 -5.72 4.14
C TRP A 130 16.14 -7.00 4.67
N PRO A 131 15.58 -7.67 5.70
CA PRO A 131 14.30 -7.41 6.39
C PRO A 131 14.41 -6.54 7.65
N THR A 132 15.57 -5.93 7.90
CA THR A 132 15.88 -5.26 9.18
C THR A 132 14.96 -4.07 9.46
N ASP A 133 14.58 -3.35 8.42
CA ASP A 133 13.73 -2.15 8.52
C ASP A 133 12.23 -2.45 8.48
N GLY A 134 11.87 -3.74 8.39
CA GLY A 134 10.50 -4.21 8.46
C GLY A 134 9.74 -4.16 7.13
N GLU A 135 8.62 -4.88 7.15
CA GLU A 135 7.69 -5.04 6.05
C GLU A 135 6.29 -5.25 6.64
N VAL A 136 5.28 -4.63 6.04
CA VAL A 136 3.88 -4.89 6.35
C VAL A 136 3.09 -5.12 5.06
N ASP A 137 2.58 -6.34 4.92
CA ASP A 137 1.63 -6.73 3.89
C ASP A 137 0.20 -6.41 4.35
N ILE A 138 -0.53 -5.56 3.61
CA ILE A 138 -1.88 -5.05 3.95
C ILE A 138 -2.95 -5.83 3.17
#